data_AF-A0A1I1FMY8-F1
#
_entry.id   AF-A0A1I1FMY8-F1
#
_cell.length_a   1.000
_cell.length_b   1.000
_cell.length_c   1.000
_cell.angle_alpha   90.00
_cell.angle_beta   90.00
_cell.angle_gamma   90.00
#
_symmetry.space_group_name_H-M   'P 1'
#
loop_
_entity.id
_entity.type
_entity.pdbx_description
1 polymer ?
#
loop_
_entity_poly.entity_id
_entity_poly.type
_entity_poly.pdbx_seq_one_letter_code
_entity_poly.pdbx_strand_id
1 'polypeptide(L)'
;MAKNKGSKGSKTWTIFSTVAALGAAALARKALDKGWQVSTRRRPPENPADPDVQLWEAVAWSAATGAAVAIARMFAQRRAANYYVKSAGHLPPQLAKD
;
A
#
# COMPACT_ATOMS: atom_id res chain seq x y z
N MET A 1 -5.40 24.52 -22.90
CA MET A 1 -5.63 24.77 -21.46
C MET A 1 -6.49 23.64 -20.90
N ALA A 2 -5.90 22.70 -20.15
CA ALA A 2 -6.63 21.56 -19.60
C ALA A 2 -7.50 21.99 -18.41
N LYS A 3 -8.82 21.80 -18.52
CA LYS A 3 -9.82 22.27 -17.57
C LYS A 3 -9.87 21.33 -16.36
N ASN A 4 -9.18 21.72 -15.30
CA ASN A 4 -9.26 21.08 -13.98
C ASN A 4 -10.68 21.26 -13.42
N LYS A 5 -11.49 20.19 -13.46
CA LYS A 5 -12.85 20.16 -12.86
C LYS A 5 -12.80 19.51 -11.48
N GLY A 6 -12.26 20.23 -10.51
CA GLY A 6 -12.51 19.96 -9.11
C GLY A 6 -13.72 20.77 -8.61
N SER A 7 -14.53 20.15 -7.76
CA SER A 7 -15.47 20.79 -6.81
C SER A 7 -16.94 20.89 -7.21
N LYS A 8 -17.67 19.80 -6.90
CA LYS A 8 -18.94 19.87 -6.14
C LYS A 8 -19.32 18.56 -5.41
N GLY A 9 -18.57 17.46 -5.61
CA GLY A 9 -18.57 16.25 -4.76
C GLY A 9 -17.37 16.15 -3.79
N SER A 10 -16.72 17.27 -3.49
CA SER A 10 -15.28 17.35 -3.13
C SER A 10 -14.91 17.26 -1.64
N LYS A 11 -15.85 17.37 -0.70
CA LYS A 11 -15.52 17.26 0.74
C LYS A 11 -15.95 15.92 1.33
N THR A 12 -17.18 15.48 1.09
CA THR A 12 -17.68 14.20 1.59
C THR A 12 -16.89 13.02 1.04
N TRP A 13 -16.56 13.05 -0.27
CA TRP A 13 -15.72 12.04 -0.89
C TRP A 13 -14.30 12.02 -0.31
N THR A 14 -13.71 13.19 -0.08
CA THR A 14 -12.37 13.32 0.52
C THR A 14 -12.35 12.84 1.96
N ILE A 15 -13.34 13.21 2.78
CA ILE A 15 -13.47 12.73 4.14
C ILE A 15 -13.64 11.20 4.15
N PHE A 16 -14.50 10.68 3.29
CA PHE A 16 -14.72 9.24 3.18
C PHE A 16 -13.45 8.50 2.75
N SER A 17 -12.73 8.99 1.75
CA SER A 17 -11.48 8.38 1.29
C SER A 17 -10.37 8.45 2.33
N THR A 18 -10.28 9.56 3.09
CA THR A 18 -9.35 9.67 4.21
C THR A 18 -9.68 8.68 5.32
N VAL A 19 -10.95 8.59 5.74
CA VAL A 19 -11.37 7.62 6.77
C VAL A 19 -11.13 6.18 6.30
N ALA A 20 -11.44 5.88 5.05
CA ALA A 20 -11.17 4.58 4.46
C ALA A 20 -9.67 4.25 4.42
N ALA A 21 -8.83 5.22 4.04
CA ALA A 21 -7.37 5.06 4.04
C ALA A 21 -6.82 4.82 5.45
N LEU A 22 -7.30 5.58 6.44
CA LEU A 22 -6.91 5.38 7.85
C LEU A 22 -7.36 4.02 8.38
N GLY A 23 -8.58 3.59 8.08
CA GLY A 23 -9.08 2.27 8.45
C GLY A 23 -8.29 1.13 7.80
N ALA A 24 -7.98 1.26 6.51
CA ALA A 24 -7.13 0.31 5.80
C ALA A 24 -5.73 0.25 6.38
N ALA A 25 -5.12 1.40 6.72
CA ALA A 25 -3.82 1.47 7.36
C ALA A 25 -3.82 0.79 8.74
N ALA A 26 -4.85 1.03 9.56
CA ALA A 26 -4.98 0.41 10.87
C ALA A 26 -5.12 -1.12 10.78
N LEU A 27 -5.92 -1.62 9.83
CA LEU A 27 -6.07 -3.05 9.58
C LEU A 27 -4.77 -3.68 9.07
N ALA A 28 -4.09 -3.03 8.12
CA ALA A 28 -2.81 -3.48 7.61
C ALA A 28 -1.76 -3.58 8.72
N ARG A 29 -1.68 -2.56 9.59
CA ARG A 29 -0.79 -2.56 10.76
C ARG A 29 -1.09 -3.74 11.68
N LYS A 30 -2.35 -3.95 12.03
CA LYS A 30 -2.77 -5.06 12.91
C LYS A 30 -2.47 -6.44 12.31
N ALA A 31 -2.64 -6.60 11.00
CA ALA A 31 -2.32 -7.84 10.30
C ALA A 31 -0.82 -8.12 10.31
N LEU A 32 0.00 -7.10 10.05
CA LEU A 32 1.46 -7.17 10.13
C LEU A 32 1.93 -7.49 11.56
N ASP A 33 1.38 -6.81 12.56
CA ASP A 33 1.73 -7.03 13.96
C ASP A 33 1.40 -8.46 14.41
N LYS A 34 0.21 -8.96 14.05
CA LYS A 34 -0.21 -10.34 14.31
C LYS A 34 0.67 -11.35 13.56
N GLY A 35 0.96 -11.09 12.28
CA GLY A 35 1.81 -11.97 11.47
C GLY A 35 3.19 -12.16 12.09
N TRP A 36 3.80 -11.06 12.53
CA TRP A 36 5.11 -11.09 13.19
C TRP A 36 5.07 -11.76 14.56
N GLN A 37 4.04 -11.48 15.38
CA GLN A 37 3.88 -12.15 16.67
C GLN A 37 3.71 -13.66 16.50
N VAL A 38 3.00 -14.11 15.47
CA VAL A 38 2.81 -15.54 15.20
C VAL A 38 4.10 -16.20 14.72
N SER A 39 4.86 -15.56 13.82
CA SER A 39 6.12 -16.11 13.29
C SER A 39 7.25 -16.10 14.31
N THR A 40 7.42 -14.98 15.01
CA THR A 40 8.63 -14.67 15.80
C THR A 40 8.38 -14.85 17.29
N ARG A 41 7.11 -15.03 17.72
CA ARG A 41 6.67 -15.10 19.13
C ARG A 41 7.11 -13.90 19.98
N ARG A 42 7.44 -12.79 19.32
CA ARG A 42 7.92 -11.54 19.94
C ARG A 42 7.10 -10.38 19.40
N ARG A 43 7.04 -9.28 20.17
CA ARG A 43 6.38 -8.05 19.70
C ARG A 43 7.12 -7.51 18.47
N PRO A 44 6.41 -6.99 17.46
CA PRO A 44 7.04 -6.40 16.28
C PRO A 44 7.93 -5.24 16.69
N PRO A 45 9.10 -5.05 16.05
CA PRO A 45 9.90 -3.85 16.25
C PRO A 45 9.11 -2.66 15.70
N GLU A 46 8.31 -2.02 16.56
CA GLU A 46 7.49 -0.85 16.20
C GLU A 46 8.35 0.34 15.79
N ASN A 47 9.60 0.37 16.28
CA ASN A 47 10.63 1.31 15.91
C ASN A 47 11.92 0.54 15.55
N PRO A 48 12.22 0.32 14.26
CA PRO A 48 13.47 -0.33 13.84
C PRO A 48 14.74 0.47 14.18
N ALA A 49 14.60 1.75 14.55
CA ALA A 49 15.69 2.60 15.03
C ALA A 49 15.85 2.57 16.56
N ASP A 50 15.06 1.76 17.26
CA ASP A 50 15.21 1.52 18.69
C ASP A 50 16.49 0.69 18.94
N PRO A 51 17.44 1.19 19.75
CA PRO A 51 18.69 0.50 20.03
C PRO A 51 18.51 -0.86 20.74
N ASP A 52 17.34 -1.12 21.34
CA ASP A 52 17.02 -2.39 21.99
C ASP A 52 16.56 -3.48 20.99
N VAL A 53 16.36 -3.13 19.71
CA VAL A 53 16.05 -4.08 18.65
C VAL A 53 17.34 -4.65 18.06
N GLN A 54 17.45 -5.99 18.01
CA GLN A 54 18.61 -6.61 17.38
C GLN A 54 18.67 -6.23 15.90
N LEU A 55 19.86 -5.84 15.42
CA LEU A 55 20.05 -5.38 14.04
C LEU A 55 19.52 -6.38 13.00
N TRP A 56 19.68 -7.69 13.24
CA TRP A 56 19.17 -8.72 12.34
C TRP A 56 17.63 -8.81 12.33
N GLU A 57 16.96 -8.56 13.46
CA GLU A 57 15.49 -8.50 13.56
C GLU A 57 14.97 -7.30 12.76
N ALA A 58 15.62 -6.13 12.89
CA ALA A 58 15.29 -4.93 12.12
C ALA A 58 15.46 -5.14 10.60
N VAL A 59 16.57 -5.77 10.18
CA VAL A 59 16.84 -6.08 8.77
C VAL A 59 15.82 -7.08 8.22
N ALA A 60 15.54 -8.17 8.95
CA ALA A 60 14.57 -9.18 8.53
C ALA A 60 13.16 -8.59 8.38
N TRP A 61 12.73 -7.77 9.35
CA TRP A 61 11.45 -7.07 9.29
C TRP A 61 11.36 -6.11 8.11
N SER A 62 12.41 -5.32 7.89
CA SER A 62 12.45 -4.34 6.81
C SER A 62 12.45 -5.02 5.44
N ALA A 63 13.20 -6.10 5.28
CA ALA A 63 13.22 -6.90 4.05
C ALA A 63 11.85 -7.53 3.76
N ALA A 64 11.22 -8.15 4.78
CA ALA A 64 9.90 -8.75 4.64
C ALA A 64 8.83 -7.72 4.27
N THR A 65 8.82 -6.57 4.97
CA THR A 65 7.86 -5.49 4.71
C THR A 65 8.10 -4.87 3.33
N GLY A 66 9.35 -4.61 2.98
CA GLY A 66 9.73 -4.07 1.67
C GLY A 66 9.31 -4.99 0.51
N ALA A 67 9.58 -6.29 0.64
CA ALA A 67 9.16 -7.28 -0.35
C ALA A 67 7.63 -7.34 -0.48
N ALA A 68 6.90 -7.37 0.65
CA ALA A 68 5.45 -7.39 0.65
C ALA A 68 4.85 -6.17 -0.06
N VAL A 69 5.37 -4.96 0.21
CA VAL A 69 4.93 -3.72 -0.44
C VAL A 69 5.22 -3.74 -1.94
N ALA A 70 6.40 -4.20 -2.35
CA ALA A 70 6.77 -4.30 -3.76
C ALA A 70 5.82 -5.24 -4.52
N ILE A 71 5.53 -6.41 -3.95
CA ILE A 71 4.59 -7.38 -4.52
C ILE A 71 3.17 -6.78 -4.58
N ALA A 72 2.69 -6.17 -3.50
CA ALA A 72 1.37 -5.55 -3.47
C ALA A 72 1.24 -4.45 -4.54
N ARG A 73 2.26 -3.61 -4.70
CA ARG A 73 2.31 -2.59 -5.75
C ARG A 73 2.28 -3.21 -7.14
N MET A 74 3.08 -4.25 -7.40
CA MET A 74 3.07 -4.98 -8.67
C MET A 74 1.68 -5.51 -9.01
N PHE A 75 1.02 -6.16 -8.04
CA PHE A 75 -0.33 -6.70 -8.22
C PHE A 75 -1.36 -5.58 -8.47
N ALA A 76 -1.30 -4.49 -7.70
CA ALA A 76 -2.18 -3.35 -7.88
C ALA A 76 -2.02 -2.73 -9.28
N GLN A 77 -0.79 -2.51 -9.75
CA GLN A 77 -0.52 -1.99 -11.09
C GLN A 77 -0.99 -2.96 -12.19
N ARG A 78 -0.74 -4.26 -12.05
CA ARG A 78 -1.27 -5.29 -12.98
C ARG A 78 -2.79 -5.27 -13.02
N ARG A 79 -3.45 -5.16 -11.88
CA ARG A 79 -4.91 -5.18 -11.81
C ARG A 79 -5.52 -3.89 -12.35
N ALA A 80 -4.90 -2.75 -12.06
CA ALA A 80 -5.27 -1.46 -12.64
C ALA A 80 -5.12 -1.48 -14.17
N ALA A 81 -3.99 -1.98 -14.70
CA ALA A 81 -3.77 -2.13 -16.13
C ALA A 81 -4.82 -3.06 -16.78
N ASN A 82 -5.05 -4.24 -16.20
CA ASN A 82 -6.05 -5.19 -16.70
C ASN A 82 -7.47 -4.63 -16.62
N TYR A 83 -7.83 -3.92 -15.55
CA TYR A 83 -9.14 -3.30 -15.39
C TYR A 83 -9.32 -2.17 -16.41
N TYR A 84 -8.29 -1.34 -16.62
CA TYR A 84 -8.29 -0.28 -17.63
C TYR A 84 -8.43 -0.85 -19.04
N VAL A 85 -7.71 -1.92 -19.39
CA VAL A 85 -7.87 -2.62 -20.67
C VAL A 85 -9.29 -3.19 -20.83
N LYS A 86 -9.86 -3.78 -19.77
CA LYS A 86 -11.22 -4.34 -19.79
C LYS A 86 -12.33 -3.29 -19.89
N SER A 87 -12.08 -2.06 -19.41
CA SER A 87 -13.08 -0.99 -19.35
C SER A 87 -12.93 0.07 -20.45
N ALA A 88 -11.73 0.27 -20.98
CA ALA A 88 -11.46 1.21 -22.07
C ALA A 88 -11.41 0.52 -23.44
N GLY A 89 -11.04 -0.75 -23.55
CA GLY A 89 -10.87 -1.45 -24.84
C GLY A 89 -9.59 -1.09 -25.61
N HIS A 90 -8.72 -0.26 -25.02
CA HIS A 90 -7.41 0.13 -25.55
C HIS A 90 -6.44 0.35 -24.37
N LEU A 91 -5.16 0.01 -24.56
CA LEU A 91 -4.14 0.19 -23.53
C LEU A 91 -3.99 1.69 -23.20
N PRO A 92 -3.82 2.08 -21.91
CA PRO A 92 -3.50 3.45 -21.59
C PRO A 92 -2.19 3.84 -22.30
N PRO A 93 -2.10 5.02 -22.95
CA PRO A 93 -1.00 5.43 -23.84
C PRO A 93 0.37 5.56 -23.16
N GLN A 94 0.44 5.31 -21.85
CA GLN A 94 1.64 5.32 -21.03
C GLN A 94 2.29 3.93 -20.88
N LEU A 95 1.53 2.85 -21.16
CA LEU A 95 1.99 1.45 -21.17
C LEU A 95 2.09 0.87 -22.60
N ALA A 96 1.61 1.60 -23.61
CA ALA A 96 1.84 1.30 -25.01
C ALA A 96 3.12 2.02 -25.45
N LYS A 97 4.29 1.42 -25.23
CA LYS A 97 5.51 1.85 -25.89
C LYS A 97 6.31 0.63 -26.36
N ASP A 98 6.53 0.65 -27.67
CA ASP A 98 7.43 -0.11 -28.55
C ASP A 98 7.59 -1.61 -28.31
#